data_AF-A0A3C0AQP6-F1
#
_entry.id   AF-A0A3C0AQP6-F1
#
_cell.length_a   1.000
_cell.length_b   1.000
_cell.length_c   1.000
_cell.angle_alpha   90.00
_cell.angle_beta   90.00
_cell.angle_gamma   90.00
#
_symmetry.space_group_name_H-M   'P 1'
#
loop_
_entity.id
_entity.type
_entity.pdbx_description
1 polymer ?
#
loop_
_entity_poly.entity_id
_entity_poly.type
_entity_poly.pdbx_seq_one_letter_code
_entity_poly.pdbx_strand_id
1 'polypeptide(L)'
;MLFGKDPGMRIDLVYRHELEPSGPMMKRFQRGASTFDVLPGDYYIEVTTQLVGWALNGQAAHYVDSKLKVKAGETLEKTLQYNFQKLAENHPIWKADQKFHFQWPDPSQGVGMEFEFSLEQAQVVQNLLEAFAIGKPDVSETSLLSVANQSIKSPESQLKSLEDLFLNQQSPDWKLLIIPGKSKKTWRLVDPQFKEKSQSQQPKAS
;
A
#
# COMPACT_ATOMS: atom_id res chain seq x y z
N MET A 1 7.54 -21.92 -6.52
CA MET A 1 6.94 -20.90 -7.39
C MET A 1 6.13 -19.91 -6.55
N LEU A 2 6.38 -18.60 -6.73
CA LEU A 2 5.58 -17.53 -6.15
C LEU A 2 4.93 -16.75 -7.29
N PHE A 3 3.63 -16.48 -7.20
CA PHE A 3 2.87 -15.77 -8.22
C PHE A 3 2.24 -14.51 -7.62
N GLY A 4 2.60 -13.34 -8.14
CA GLY A 4 1.95 -12.07 -7.78
C GLY A 4 0.75 -11.81 -8.67
N LYS A 5 -0.46 -11.81 -8.10
CA LYS A 5 -1.71 -11.56 -8.83
C LYS A 5 -1.87 -10.08 -9.18
N ASP A 6 -1.50 -9.19 -8.27
CA ASP A 6 -1.69 -7.76 -8.46
C ASP A 6 -0.48 -7.14 -9.20
N PRO A 7 -0.70 -6.17 -10.11
CA PRO A 7 0.36 -5.45 -10.80
C PRO A 7 1.22 -4.66 -9.82
N GLY A 8 2.44 -4.33 -10.22
CA GLY A 8 3.35 -3.49 -9.43
C GLY A 8 3.94 -4.16 -8.19
N MET A 9 3.55 -5.40 -7.87
CA MET A 9 4.19 -6.20 -6.83
C MET A 9 5.56 -6.68 -7.31
N ARG A 10 6.59 -6.37 -6.52
CA ARG A 10 7.87 -7.08 -6.51
C ARG A 10 7.86 -8.02 -5.33
N ILE A 11 8.15 -9.30 -5.58
CA ILE A 11 8.20 -10.34 -4.56
C ILE A 11 9.64 -10.80 -4.44
N ASP A 12 10.19 -10.71 -3.24
CA ASP A 12 11.54 -11.13 -2.90
C ASP A 12 11.46 -12.29 -1.89
N LEU A 13 12.28 -13.32 -2.07
CA LEU A 13 12.43 -14.42 -1.12
C LEU A 13 13.75 -14.23 -0.35
N VAL A 14 13.63 -13.87 0.91
CA VAL A 14 14.77 -13.49 1.76
C VAL A 14 15.07 -14.58 2.76
N TYR A 15 16.28 -15.10 2.72
CA TYR A 15 16.79 -15.96 3.78
C TYR A 15 17.22 -15.08 4.96
N ARG A 16 16.63 -15.29 6.14
CA ARG A 16 17.11 -14.64 7.37
C ARG A 16 17.55 -15.74 8.33
N HIS A 17 18.85 -15.93 8.44
CA HIS A 17 19.42 -16.74 9.50
C HIS A 17 19.34 -15.91 10.80
N GLU A 18 18.89 -16.50 11.91
CA GLU A 18 18.78 -15.78 13.21
C GLU A 18 20.10 -15.15 13.69
N LEU A 19 21.24 -15.52 13.08
CA LEU A 19 22.59 -15.06 13.44
C LEU A 19 23.22 -14.10 12.42
N GLU A 20 22.64 -13.90 11.23
CA GLU A 20 23.18 -12.96 10.24
C GLU A 20 22.06 -12.20 9.49
N PRO A 21 21.92 -10.87 9.69
CA PRO A 21 20.91 -10.06 9.02
C PRO A 21 21.17 -9.83 7.52
N SER A 22 22.28 -10.33 6.97
CA SER A 22 22.76 -10.05 5.61
C SER A 22 23.09 -11.31 4.80
N GLY A 23 22.37 -12.42 5.03
CA GLY A 23 22.48 -13.62 4.20
C GLY A 23 22.18 -13.34 2.71
N PRO A 24 22.62 -14.21 1.78
CA PRO A 24 22.52 -13.97 0.35
C PRO A 24 21.06 -13.73 -0.07
N MET A 25 20.79 -12.51 -0.53
CA MET A 25 19.47 -12.07 -0.98
C MET A 25 19.24 -12.58 -2.40
N MET A 26 18.39 -13.59 -2.59
CA MET A 26 17.98 -14.05 -3.92
C MET A 26 16.88 -13.13 -4.46
N LYS A 27 17.30 -12.14 -5.26
CA LYS A 27 16.39 -11.20 -5.93
C LYS A 27 16.11 -11.65 -7.37
N ARG A 28 14.83 -11.78 -7.76
CA ARG A 28 14.44 -11.63 -9.18
C ARG A 28 12.92 -11.36 -9.42
N PHE A 29 12.69 -10.08 -9.76
CA PHE A 29 11.83 -9.42 -10.77
C PHE A 29 10.28 -9.54 -10.84
N GLN A 30 9.73 -8.48 -11.48
CA GLN A 30 8.37 -7.96 -11.55
C GLN A 30 7.36 -8.81 -12.34
N ARG A 31 6.11 -8.84 -11.83
CA ARG A 31 4.84 -9.27 -12.45
C ARG A 31 4.87 -10.67 -13.11
N GLY A 32 4.21 -11.64 -12.47
CA GLY A 32 4.05 -13.01 -13.00
C GLY A 32 4.48 -14.10 -12.03
N ALA A 33 4.70 -15.30 -12.54
CA ALA A 33 5.21 -16.44 -11.78
C ALA A 33 6.74 -16.38 -11.70
N SER A 34 7.27 -16.39 -10.49
CA SER A 34 8.70 -16.51 -10.21
C SER A 34 9.01 -17.88 -9.60
N THR A 35 10.00 -18.56 -10.16
CA THR A 35 10.53 -19.81 -9.61
C THR A 35 11.86 -19.54 -8.93
N PHE A 36 12.02 -20.09 -7.73
CA PHE A 36 13.22 -19.94 -6.91
C PHE A 36 13.70 -21.34 -6.54
N ASP A 37 14.94 -21.66 -6.90
CA ASP A 37 15.61 -22.87 -6.44
C ASP A 37 16.44 -22.50 -5.22
N VAL A 38 16.06 -23.01 -4.05
CA VAL A 38 16.66 -22.65 -2.77
C VAL A 38 16.98 -23.87 -1.94
N LEU A 39 17.92 -23.73 -1.01
CA LEU A 39 18.22 -24.76 -0.03
C LEU A 39 17.07 -24.90 0.99
N PRO A 40 16.97 -26.04 1.68
CA PRO A 40 16.05 -26.18 2.81
C PRO A 40 16.35 -25.14 3.89
N GLY A 41 15.32 -24.51 4.44
CA GLY A 41 15.49 -23.47 5.44
C GLY A 41 14.24 -22.62 5.65
N ASP A 42 14.36 -21.64 6.55
CA ASP A 42 13.32 -20.67 6.83
C ASP A 42 13.58 -19.37 6.05
N TYR A 43 12.56 -18.95 5.31
CA TYR A 43 12.58 -17.80 4.42
C TYR A 43 11.44 -16.83 4.77
N TYR A 44 11.58 -15.60 4.29
CA TYR A 44 10.58 -14.56 4.36
C TYR A 44 10.20 -14.16 2.95
N ILE A 45 8.91 -14.08 2.70
CA ILE A 45 8.38 -13.49 1.48
C ILE A 45 8.19 -12.00 1.76
N GLU A 46 8.99 -11.17 1.12
CA GLU A 46 8.90 -9.72 1.17
C GLU A 46 8.22 -9.20 -0.09
N VAL A 47 7.32 -8.24 0.08
CA VAL A 47 6.63 -7.56 -1.03
C VAL A 47 7.05 -6.11 -1.02
N THR A 48 7.42 -5.57 -2.18
CA THR A 48 7.60 -4.14 -2.43
C THR A 48 6.65 -3.71 -3.54
N THR A 49 6.07 -2.51 -3.46
CA THR A 49 5.14 -2.00 -4.47
C THR A 49 5.26 -0.50 -4.66
N GLN A 50 5.06 -0.07 -5.91
CA GLN A 50 4.97 1.32 -6.33
C GLN A 50 3.53 1.74 -6.68
N LEU A 51 2.51 0.96 -6.29
CA LEU A 51 1.12 1.24 -6.64
C LEU A 51 0.23 1.53 -5.43
N VAL A 52 0.59 1.07 -4.24
CA VAL A 52 -0.28 1.15 -3.06
C VAL A 52 0.51 1.28 -1.77
N GLY A 53 0.06 2.16 -0.89
CA GLY A 53 0.58 2.32 0.47
C GLY A 53 1.56 3.48 0.60
N TRP A 54 2.16 3.58 1.79
CA TRP A 54 3.06 4.66 2.14
C TRP A 54 4.49 4.40 1.67
N ALA A 55 5.14 5.43 1.12
CA ALA A 55 6.58 5.41 0.97
C ALA A 55 7.24 5.54 2.35
N LEU A 56 8.30 4.75 2.57
CA LEU A 56 9.02 4.70 3.84
C LEU A 56 10.48 5.08 3.59
N ASN A 57 10.94 6.17 4.21
CA ASN A 57 12.32 6.64 4.10
C ASN A 57 12.82 6.81 2.65
N GLY A 58 11.96 7.35 1.77
CA GLY A 58 12.28 7.53 0.35
C GLY A 58 12.24 6.24 -0.49
N GLN A 59 11.80 5.13 0.10
CA GLN A 59 11.59 3.86 -0.60
C GLN A 59 10.11 3.57 -0.78
N ALA A 60 9.81 2.80 -1.82
CA ALA A 60 8.45 2.36 -2.10
C ALA A 60 7.87 1.53 -0.93
N ALA A 61 6.54 1.47 -0.85
CA ALA A 61 5.87 0.69 0.18
C ALA A 61 6.35 -0.77 0.15
N HIS A 62 6.66 -1.33 1.31
CA HIS A 62 7.12 -2.70 1.42
C HIS A 62 6.52 -3.37 2.65
N TYR A 63 6.45 -4.69 2.70
CA TYR A 63 6.04 -5.43 3.89
C TYR A 63 6.51 -6.89 3.81
N VAL A 64 6.63 -7.54 4.96
CA VAL A 64 6.84 -8.99 5.03
C VAL A 64 5.47 -9.68 4.92
N ASP A 65 5.19 -10.36 3.81
CA ASP A 65 3.91 -11.07 3.61
C ASP A 65 3.79 -12.30 4.52
N SER A 66 4.83 -13.13 4.59
CA SER A 66 4.77 -14.37 5.35
C SER A 66 6.14 -15.01 5.54
N LYS A 67 6.23 -15.89 6.54
CA LYS A 67 7.35 -16.83 6.68
C LYS A 67 7.06 -18.08 5.85
N LEU A 68 8.10 -18.63 5.23
CA LEU A 68 8.05 -19.83 4.39
C LEU A 68 9.13 -20.81 4.85
N LYS A 69 8.74 -22.02 5.23
CA LYS A 69 9.68 -23.09 5.55
C LYS A 69 9.80 -24.03 4.36
N VAL A 70 11.01 -24.18 3.81
CA VAL A 70 11.30 -25.03 2.65
C VAL A 70 12.00 -26.31 3.10
N LYS A 71 11.51 -27.47 2.67
CA LYS A 71 12.15 -28.78 2.91
C LYS A 71 12.89 -29.29 1.67
N ALA A 72 13.82 -30.21 1.86
CA ALA A 72 14.56 -30.83 0.77
C ALA A 72 13.62 -31.61 -0.18
N GLY A 73 13.77 -31.37 -1.48
CA GLY A 73 12.99 -32.03 -2.54
C GLY A 73 11.54 -31.56 -2.65
N GLU A 74 11.13 -30.53 -1.90
CA GLU A 74 9.77 -29.99 -1.94
C GLU A 74 9.63 -28.90 -3.01
N THR A 75 8.48 -28.88 -3.68
CA THR A 75 8.05 -27.75 -4.51
C THR A 75 6.86 -27.07 -3.84
N LEU A 76 7.00 -25.79 -3.55
CA LEU A 76 5.95 -24.97 -2.95
C LEU A 76 5.40 -23.98 -3.97
N GLU A 77 4.08 -23.81 -3.99
CA GLU A 77 3.38 -22.82 -4.81
C GLU A 77 2.59 -21.86 -3.93
N LYS A 78 2.75 -20.55 -4.17
CA LYS A 78 1.98 -19.54 -3.46
C LYS A 78 1.55 -18.41 -4.38
N THR A 79 0.25 -18.09 -4.35
CA THR A 79 -0.30 -16.90 -4.99
C THR A 79 -0.45 -15.78 -3.96
N LEU A 80 0.05 -14.60 -4.30
CA LEU A 80 0.06 -13.42 -3.45
C LEU A 80 -0.81 -12.32 -4.06
N GLN A 81 -1.46 -11.58 -3.17
CA GLN A 81 -2.25 -10.39 -3.45
C GLN A 81 -1.77 -9.31 -2.49
N TYR A 82 -2.13 -8.04 -2.73
CA TYR A 82 -1.87 -6.99 -1.76
C TYR A 82 -2.50 -7.31 -0.41
N ASN A 83 -1.66 -7.27 0.62
CA ASN A 83 -2.11 -7.40 2.00
C ASN A 83 -2.30 -5.99 2.57
N PHE A 84 -3.51 -5.45 2.44
CA PHE A 84 -3.85 -4.11 2.90
C PHE A 84 -3.68 -3.94 4.42
N GLN A 85 -3.88 -5.01 5.19
CA GLN A 85 -3.61 -4.96 6.63
C GLN A 85 -2.13 -4.70 6.90
N LYS A 86 -1.22 -5.40 6.21
CA LYS A 86 0.22 -5.18 6.37
C LYS A 86 0.70 -3.85 5.82
N LEU A 87 0.07 -3.36 4.75
CA LEU A 87 0.32 -2.02 4.22
C LEU A 87 -0.13 -0.94 5.21
N ALA A 88 -1.27 -1.14 5.89
CA ALA A 88 -1.73 -0.24 6.94
C ALA A 88 -0.80 -0.28 8.16
N GLU A 89 -0.36 -1.47 8.58
CA GLU A 89 0.59 -1.65 9.70
C GLU A 89 1.96 -1.04 9.41
N ASN A 90 2.42 -1.04 8.15
CA ASN A 90 3.71 -0.48 7.77
C ASN A 90 3.59 0.96 7.24
N HIS A 91 3.28 1.88 8.14
CA HIS A 91 3.16 3.31 7.87
C HIS A 91 4.39 4.08 8.39
N PRO A 92 4.66 5.31 7.90
CA PRO A 92 5.79 6.11 8.36
C PRO A 92 5.60 6.57 9.81
N ILE A 93 6.69 6.98 10.44
CA ILE A 93 6.64 7.63 11.75
C ILE A 93 6.13 9.06 11.56
N TRP A 94 4.99 9.36 12.17
CA TRP A 94 4.32 10.65 12.06
C TRP A 94 5.11 11.75 12.78
N LYS A 95 5.84 12.56 12.02
CA LYS A 95 6.57 13.73 12.53
C LYS A 95 5.97 15.02 11.97
N ALA A 96 5.92 16.05 12.81
CA ALA A 96 5.51 17.38 12.38
C ALA A 96 6.43 17.91 11.26
N ASP A 97 5.87 18.77 10.40
CA ASP A 97 6.57 19.44 9.30
C ASP A 97 7.18 18.52 8.21
N GLN A 98 6.87 17.21 8.25
CA GLN A 98 7.22 16.28 7.19
C GLN A 98 6.11 16.16 6.14
N LYS A 99 6.53 15.82 4.93
CA LYS A 99 5.65 15.41 3.83
C LYS A 99 5.62 13.90 3.75
N PHE A 100 4.42 13.35 3.59
CA PHE A 100 4.20 11.92 3.53
C PHE A 100 3.71 11.53 2.14
N HIS A 101 4.46 10.66 1.47
CA HIS A 101 4.12 10.19 0.12
C HIS A 101 3.28 8.94 0.20
N PHE A 102 2.13 8.98 -0.46
CA PHE A 102 1.18 7.88 -0.52
C PHE A 102 0.90 7.52 -1.98
N GLN A 103 0.80 6.23 -2.25
CA GLN A 103 0.41 5.73 -3.56
C GLN A 103 -0.92 5.00 -3.47
N TRP A 104 -1.76 5.22 -4.48
CA TRP A 104 -3.04 4.52 -4.62
C TRP A 104 -3.33 4.22 -6.10
N PRO A 105 -3.78 3.02 -6.47
CA PRO A 105 -4.00 2.70 -7.88
C PRO A 105 -5.13 3.55 -8.47
N ASP A 106 -4.85 4.19 -9.61
CA ASP A 106 -5.84 4.91 -10.40
C ASP A 106 -6.81 3.91 -11.05
N PRO A 107 -8.11 3.98 -10.75
CA PRO A 107 -9.08 3.08 -11.35
C PRO A 107 -9.25 3.27 -12.87
N SER A 108 -8.94 4.45 -13.39
CA SER A 108 -9.04 4.78 -14.80
C SER A 108 -7.80 4.32 -15.59
N GLN A 109 -6.59 4.54 -15.06
CA GLN A 109 -5.32 4.37 -15.79
C GLN A 109 -4.55 3.08 -15.43
N GLY A 110 -4.81 2.44 -14.29
CA GLY A 110 -4.07 1.26 -13.84
C GLY A 110 -2.60 1.55 -13.47
N VAL A 111 -2.25 2.82 -13.25
CA VAL A 111 -0.98 3.27 -12.65
C VAL A 111 -1.23 3.80 -11.24
N GLY A 112 -0.20 3.88 -10.41
CA GLY A 112 -0.31 4.47 -9.08
C GLY A 112 -0.45 5.99 -9.19
N MET A 113 -1.52 6.54 -8.61
CA MET A 113 -1.60 7.96 -8.29
C MET A 113 -0.70 8.23 -7.09
N GLU A 114 0.07 9.31 -7.16
CA GLU A 114 0.94 9.73 -6.07
C GLU A 114 0.33 10.94 -5.40
N PHE A 115 0.30 10.91 -4.07
CA PHE A 115 -0.18 11.99 -3.24
C PHE A 115 0.90 12.38 -2.24
N GLU A 116 0.98 13.66 -1.94
CA GLU A 116 1.82 14.19 -0.88
C GLU A 116 0.93 14.85 0.18
N PHE A 117 1.06 14.40 1.42
CA PHE A 117 0.20 14.82 2.52
C PHE A 117 0.98 15.55 3.62
N SER A 118 0.33 16.53 4.25
CA SER A 118 0.74 17.02 5.58
C SER A 118 0.50 15.93 6.64
N LEU A 119 0.94 16.17 7.86
CA LEU A 119 0.71 15.27 8.99
C LEU A 119 -0.79 14.96 9.19
N GLU A 120 -1.62 16.00 9.28
CA GLU A 120 -3.06 15.91 9.53
C GLU A 120 -3.74 15.11 8.42
N GLN A 121 -3.38 15.40 7.16
CA GLN A 121 -3.89 14.71 5.98
C GLN A 121 -3.46 13.23 5.98
N ALA A 122 -2.20 12.96 6.32
CA ALA A 122 -1.66 11.61 6.31
C ALA A 122 -2.32 10.72 7.36
N GLN A 123 -2.60 11.27 8.54
CA GLN A 123 -3.31 10.54 9.60
C GLN A 123 -4.76 10.21 9.22
N VAL A 124 -5.46 11.10 8.50
CA VAL A 124 -6.78 10.80 7.94
C VAL A 124 -6.70 9.67 6.91
N VAL A 125 -5.77 9.76 5.97
CA VAL A 125 -5.59 8.73 4.93
C VAL A 125 -5.21 7.38 5.55
N GLN A 126 -4.35 7.40 6.57
CA GLN A 126 -4.00 6.19 7.33
C GLN A 126 -5.23 5.57 7.99
N ASN A 127 -6.07 6.38 8.66
CA ASN A 127 -7.27 5.85 9.31
C ASN A 127 -8.28 5.26 8.30
N LEU A 128 -8.39 5.87 7.12
CA LEU A 128 -9.18 5.33 6.02
C LEU A 128 -8.58 4.02 5.48
N LEU A 129 -7.25 3.92 5.36
CA LEU A 129 -6.56 2.70 4.93
C LEU A 129 -6.75 1.56 5.93
N GLU A 130 -6.64 1.82 7.22
CA GLU A 130 -6.91 0.86 8.30
C GLU A 130 -8.35 0.35 8.22
N ALA A 131 -9.31 1.27 8.08
CA ALA A 131 -10.72 0.94 7.95
C ALA A 131 -11.02 0.08 6.71
N PHE A 132 -10.39 0.41 5.58
CA PHE A 132 -10.43 -0.39 4.35
C PHE A 132 -9.85 -1.80 4.59
N ALA A 133 -8.68 -1.88 5.22
CA ALA A 133 -7.98 -3.14 5.46
C ALA A 133 -8.77 -4.13 6.33
N ILE A 134 -9.58 -3.64 7.28
CA ILE A 134 -10.44 -4.47 8.13
C ILE A 134 -11.84 -4.72 7.54
N GLY A 135 -12.08 -4.30 6.29
CA GLY A 135 -13.37 -4.49 5.60
C GLY A 135 -14.49 -3.55 6.06
N LYS A 136 -14.16 -2.44 6.72
CA LYS A 136 -15.11 -1.39 7.15
C LYS A 136 -14.73 -0.04 6.53
N PRO A 137 -14.73 0.09 5.20
CA PRO A 137 -14.10 1.23 4.50
C PRO A 137 -14.76 2.59 4.75
N ASP A 138 -16.01 2.62 5.20
CA ASP A 138 -16.76 3.86 5.43
C ASP A 138 -16.51 4.37 6.86
N VAL A 139 -15.79 5.47 7.00
CA VAL A 139 -15.44 6.09 8.29
C VAL A 139 -16.17 7.41 8.46
N SER A 140 -16.71 7.67 9.66
CA SER A 140 -17.38 8.94 9.95
C SER A 140 -16.41 10.12 9.89
N GLU A 141 -16.86 11.23 9.30
CA GLU A 141 -16.11 12.49 9.24
C GLU A 141 -15.68 12.98 10.63
N THR A 142 -16.55 12.85 11.64
CA THR A 142 -16.22 13.24 13.02
C THR A 142 -15.03 12.47 13.57
N SER A 143 -14.91 11.17 13.27
CA SER A 143 -13.75 10.36 13.68
C SER A 143 -12.48 10.82 12.97
N LEU A 144 -12.57 11.07 11.66
CA LEU A 144 -11.43 11.52 10.85
C LEU A 144 -10.92 12.89 11.30
N LEU A 145 -11.84 13.84 11.55
CA LEU A 145 -11.49 15.15 12.11
C LEU A 145 -10.92 15.05 13.51
N SER A 146 -11.43 14.13 14.34
CA SER A 146 -10.86 13.92 15.67
C SER A 146 -9.42 13.44 15.61
N VAL A 147 -9.05 12.63 14.62
CA VAL A 147 -7.67 12.20 14.40
C VAL A 147 -6.82 13.37 13.89
N ALA A 148 -7.27 14.05 12.83
CA ALA A 148 -6.55 15.16 12.23
C ALA A 148 -6.28 16.31 13.22
N ASN A 149 -7.24 16.61 14.10
CA ASN A 149 -7.11 17.69 15.07
C ASN A 149 -6.22 17.33 16.27
N GLN A 150 -5.77 16.08 16.44
CA GLN A 150 -4.86 15.71 17.55
C GLN A 150 -3.49 16.39 17.44
N SER A 151 -3.00 16.64 16.22
CA SER A 151 -1.74 17.36 15.99
C SER A 151 -1.89 18.88 16.09
N ILE A 152 -3.12 19.40 16.07
CA ILE A 152 -3.42 20.83 16.07
C ILE A 152 -3.58 21.35 17.49
N LYS A 153 -2.62 22.18 17.92
CA LYS A 153 -2.58 22.72 19.29
C LYS A 153 -3.50 23.92 19.52
N SER A 154 -3.79 24.70 18.48
CA SER A 154 -4.61 25.92 18.60
C SER A 154 -6.08 25.61 18.31
N PRO A 155 -7.02 25.95 19.22
CA PRO A 155 -8.45 25.79 18.99
C PRO A 155 -8.95 26.53 17.73
N GLU A 156 -8.37 27.69 17.43
CA GLU A 156 -8.75 28.52 16.27
C GLU A 156 -8.37 27.88 14.93
N SER A 157 -7.39 26.98 14.96
CA SER A 157 -6.89 26.25 13.78
C SER A 157 -7.53 24.88 13.62
N GLN A 158 -8.48 24.51 14.48
CA GLN A 158 -9.16 23.22 14.37
C GLN A 158 -9.97 23.13 13.07
N LEU A 159 -9.81 22.00 12.42
CA LEU A 159 -10.49 21.65 11.18
C LEU A 159 -11.96 21.39 11.45
N LYS A 160 -12.83 21.97 10.61
CA LYS A 160 -14.29 21.87 10.74
C LYS A 160 -14.91 20.87 9.77
N SER A 161 -14.22 20.58 8.67
CA SER A 161 -14.63 19.62 7.66
C SER A 161 -13.41 18.96 7.01
N LEU A 162 -13.62 17.81 6.36
CA LEU A 162 -12.57 17.17 5.59
C LEU A 162 -12.20 18.01 4.36
N GLU A 163 -13.18 18.67 3.77
CA GLU A 163 -12.94 19.62 2.69
C GLU A 163 -11.95 20.71 3.12
N ASP A 164 -12.10 21.28 4.33
CA ASP A 164 -11.17 22.30 4.85
C ASP A 164 -9.73 21.79 4.95
N LEU A 165 -9.55 20.52 5.36
CA LEU A 165 -8.25 19.86 5.47
C LEU A 165 -7.55 19.69 4.11
N PHE A 166 -8.31 19.48 3.05
CA PHE A 166 -7.78 19.16 1.72
C PHE A 166 -7.90 20.31 0.69
N LEU A 167 -8.34 21.51 1.10
CA LEU A 167 -8.51 22.68 0.21
C LEU A 167 -7.25 23.10 -0.56
N ASN A 168 -6.06 22.95 0.04
CA ASN A 168 -4.80 23.50 -0.48
C ASN A 168 -3.84 22.45 -1.08
N GLN A 169 -4.37 21.35 -1.62
CA GLN A 169 -3.51 20.31 -2.19
C GLN A 169 -2.83 20.77 -3.47
N GLN A 170 -1.52 20.52 -3.58
CA GLN A 170 -0.85 20.46 -4.87
C GLN A 170 -1.27 19.14 -5.53
N SER A 171 -1.92 19.26 -6.69
CA SER A 171 -2.35 18.18 -7.60
C SER A 171 -1.65 16.83 -7.40
N PRO A 172 -2.36 15.68 -7.42
CA PRO A 172 -3.74 15.48 -7.90
C PRO A 172 -4.86 15.86 -6.91
N ASP A 173 -6.10 16.03 -7.41
CA ASP A 173 -7.28 16.29 -6.58
C ASP A 173 -7.48 15.14 -5.58
N TRP A 174 -7.52 15.46 -4.29
CA TRP A 174 -7.73 14.49 -3.21
C TRP A 174 -9.02 13.69 -3.35
N LYS A 175 -10.03 14.23 -4.08
CA LYS A 175 -11.28 13.54 -4.39
C LYS A 175 -11.11 12.34 -5.32
N LEU A 176 -9.95 12.21 -5.96
CA LEU A 176 -9.58 10.99 -6.68
C LEU A 176 -9.20 9.86 -5.72
N LEU A 177 -8.79 10.19 -4.49
CA LEU A 177 -8.44 9.22 -3.46
C LEU A 177 -9.58 8.97 -2.48
N ILE A 178 -10.17 10.04 -1.94
CA ILE A 178 -11.15 9.98 -0.86
C ILE A 178 -12.51 10.42 -1.42
N ILE A 179 -13.49 9.52 -1.32
CA ILE A 179 -14.84 9.72 -1.82
C ILE A 179 -15.86 9.62 -0.67
N PRO A 180 -17.06 10.20 -0.82
CA PRO A 180 -18.15 9.97 0.11
C PRO A 180 -18.43 8.47 0.28
N GLY A 181 -18.64 8.04 1.52
CA GLY A 181 -19.09 6.70 1.85
C GLY A 181 -20.57 6.49 1.53
N LYS A 182 -21.06 5.27 1.79
CA LYS A 182 -22.45 4.89 1.56
C LYS A 182 -23.40 5.58 2.54
N SER A 183 -22.91 5.91 3.72
CA SER A 183 -23.67 6.60 4.75
C SER A 183 -23.40 8.12 4.72
N LYS A 184 -24.40 8.91 5.10
CA LYS A 184 -24.26 10.37 5.21
C LYS A 184 -23.12 10.72 6.18
N LYS A 185 -22.28 11.71 5.80
CA LYS A 185 -21.10 12.15 6.57
C LYS A 185 -20.09 11.03 6.88
N THR A 186 -19.95 10.10 5.95
CA THR A 186 -18.86 9.13 5.97
C THR A 186 -18.01 9.29 4.73
N TRP A 187 -16.76 8.87 4.84
CA TRP A 187 -15.75 8.96 3.80
C TRP A 187 -15.00 7.63 3.72
N ARG A 188 -14.49 7.31 2.53
CA ARG A 188 -13.74 6.08 2.27
C ARG A 188 -12.66 6.33 1.24
N LEU A 189 -11.65 5.47 1.20
CA LEU A 189 -10.78 5.39 0.02
C LEU A 189 -11.60 4.88 -1.17
N VAL A 190 -11.29 5.38 -2.36
CA VAL A 190 -11.77 4.82 -3.61
C VAL A 190 -11.33 3.35 -3.70
N ASP A 191 -12.22 2.48 -4.17
CA ASP A 191 -11.87 1.07 -4.29
C ASP A 191 -10.71 0.90 -5.29
N PRO A 192 -9.62 0.21 -4.90
CA PRO A 192 -8.46 0.09 -5.74
C PRO A 192 -8.80 -0.79 -6.95
N GLN A 193 -8.55 -0.29 -8.17
CA GLN A 193 -8.65 -1.13 -9.36
C GLN A 193 -7.29 -1.37 -9.98
N PHE A 194 -6.91 -2.64 -9.97
CA PHE A 194 -5.71 -3.13 -10.58
C PHE A 194 -6.05 -3.65 -11.97
N LYS A 195 -6.17 -2.76 -12.97
CA LYS A 195 -6.40 -3.22 -14.35
C LYS A 195 -5.22 -4.06 -14.83
N GLU A 196 -5.52 -5.27 -15.30
CA GLU A 196 -4.63 -5.93 -16.25
C GLU A 196 -4.69 -5.12 -17.55
N LYS A 197 -3.58 -4.49 -17.97
CA LYS A 197 -3.38 -4.31 -19.40
C LYS A 197 -3.30 -5.72 -19.97
N SER A 198 -4.44 -6.26 -20.42
CA SER A 198 -4.47 -7.37 -21.35
C SER A 198 -3.53 -6.94 -22.48
N GLN A 199 -2.39 -7.62 -22.63
CA GLN A 199 -1.61 -7.49 -23.84
C GLN A 199 -2.58 -7.82 -24.98
N SER A 200 -2.93 -6.79 -25.74
CA SER A 200 -3.66 -6.93 -26.98
C SER A 200 -2.99 -8.03 -27.78
N GLN A 201 -3.81 -9.01 -28.17
CA GLN A 201 -3.49 -10.05 -29.11
C GLN A 201 -2.57 -9.50 -30.20
N GLN A 202 -1.36 -10.06 -30.33
CA GLN A 202 -0.59 -9.89 -31.55
C GLN A 202 -1.51 -10.26 -32.74
N PRO A 203 -1.68 -9.38 -33.73
CA PRO A 203 -2.31 -9.82 -34.97
C PRO A 203 -1.42 -10.92 -35.54
N LYS A 204 -1.99 -12.10 -35.80
CA LYS A 204 -1.36 -13.10 -36.64
C LYS A 204 -0.99 -12.41 -37.96
N ALA A 205 0.31 -12.30 -38.22
CA ALA A 205 0.78 -11.97 -39.55
C ALA A 205 0.22 -13.04 -40.51
N SER A 206 -0.58 -12.58 -41.46
CA SER A 206 -1.02 -13.37 -42.62
C SER A 206 0.03 -13.30 -43.71
#